data_AF-A0AA40Y722-F1
#
_entry.id   AF-A0AA40Y722-F1
#
_cell.length_a   1.000
_cell.length_b   1.000
_cell.length_c   1.000
_cell.angle_alpha   90.00
_cell.angle_beta   90.00
_cell.angle_gamma   90.00
#
_symmetry.space_group_name_H-M   'P 1'
#
loop_
_entity.id
_entity.type
_entity.pdbx_description
1 polymer ?
#
loop_
_entity_poly.entity_id
_entity_poly.type
_entity_poly.pdbx_seq_one_letter_code
_entity_poly.pdbx_strand_id
1 'polypeptide(L)'
;MLKILRGLGWTLAGLLVLAIVVWCASRMWPVPESRLQAQQRLEARLPATGHNGYALLWTLPFDDLDAQQREQALAEDVRRWEADPHGGGGGRTHLVANHAELHSRPGASCGPAASGCLVQVRADPQRFVEAHAGHQQLHARLDQLAEADYFMSPFPPKGEGILVPLPAYGVVMDATSARALAYVQGDIDGALRGACRGLQLGRRLVPGSSYLVESIIGASLVQANAQLLADMLVELPADHPLPRECEQALQPLRAEEQSLCRAMQGEYAMSRAAIETSAREFGGVLVLDRSSTRARAAGNLGWACGAAATAALEVDRPLPVPAPPQHDFGCLSNVMGCVLTDIAAPIYPAYSSRPQDAAAMVRLLGAQRWLRQQTDDPVHALQRLPAQFRSPVRSPQLSADGHHLQVPRRSPPRGNAESPWLSVPLVAGAGATAAARD
;
A
#
# COMPACT_ATOMS: atom_id res chain seq x y z
N MET A 1 -21.93 46.89 46.85
CA MET A 1 -20.85 46.31 46.01
C MET A 1 -20.13 45.12 46.66
N LEU A 2 -19.56 45.21 47.87
CA LEU A 2 -18.75 44.12 48.47
C LEU A 2 -19.48 42.76 48.65
N LYS A 3 -20.78 42.76 49.01
CA LYS A 3 -21.57 41.53 49.15
C LYS A 3 -21.87 40.84 47.81
N ILE A 4 -22.07 41.62 46.75
CA ILE A 4 -22.30 41.12 45.38
C ILE A 4 -21.01 40.54 44.81
N LEU A 5 -19.87 41.23 45.02
CA LEU A 5 -18.53 40.73 44.65
C LEU A 5 -18.17 39.43 45.39
N ARG A 6 -18.52 39.31 46.68
CA ARG A 6 -18.34 38.06 47.44
C ARG A 6 -19.24 36.93 46.95
N GLY A 7 -20.52 37.21 46.68
CA GLY A 7 -21.44 36.23 46.11
C GLY A 7 -20.97 35.70 44.74
N LEU A 8 -20.50 36.61 43.89
CA LEU A 8 -19.90 36.29 42.59
C LEU A 8 -18.60 35.47 42.74
N GLY A 9 -17.78 35.78 43.73
CA GLY A 9 -16.56 35.02 44.04
C GLY A 9 -16.84 33.57 44.45
N TRP A 10 -17.87 33.34 45.28
CA TRP A 10 -18.26 31.99 45.68
C TRP A 10 -18.89 31.17 44.56
N THR A 11 -19.68 31.80 43.68
CA THR A 11 -20.23 31.10 42.51
C THR A 11 -19.14 30.73 41.50
N LEU A 12 -18.18 31.63 41.25
CA LEU A 12 -16.99 31.34 40.43
C LEU A 12 -16.16 30.20 41.02
N ALA A 13 -15.92 30.21 42.33
CA ALA A 13 -15.19 29.14 43.01
C ALA A 13 -15.94 27.79 42.93
N GLY A 14 -17.26 27.80 43.12
CA GLY A 14 -18.10 26.60 42.98
C GLY A 14 -18.08 26.02 41.56
N LEU A 15 -18.15 26.88 40.53
CA LEU A 15 -18.04 26.47 39.13
C LEU A 15 -16.65 25.92 38.81
N LEU A 16 -15.59 26.52 39.34
CA LEU A 16 -14.23 26.02 39.16
C LEU A 16 -14.05 24.62 39.78
N VAL A 17 -14.55 24.41 40.99
CA VAL A 17 -14.51 23.09 41.64
C VAL A 17 -15.29 22.06 40.83
N LEU A 18 -16.49 22.42 40.36
CA LEU A 18 -17.29 21.54 39.50
C LEU A 18 -16.54 21.18 38.21
N ALA A 19 -15.92 22.16 37.56
CA ALA A 19 -15.12 21.94 36.35
C ALA A 19 -13.94 20.99 36.61
N ILE A 20 -13.23 21.14 37.73
CA ILE A 20 -12.15 20.23 38.14
C ILE A 20 -12.67 18.82 38.39
N VAL A 21 -13.80 18.67 39.10
CA VAL A 21 -14.41 17.36 39.36
C VAL A 21 -14.82 16.67 38.06
N VAL A 22 -15.46 17.39 37.14
CA VAL A 22 -15.85 16.86 35.81
C VAL A 22 -14.61 16.49 35.01
N TRP A 23 -13.57 17.33 35.02
CA TRP A 23 -12.31 17.04 34.32
C TRP A 23 -11.61 15.79 34.91
N CYS A 24 -11.53 15.65 36.23
CA CYS A 24 -10.98 14.46 36.89
C CYS A 24 -11.80 13.20 36.58
N ALA A 25 -13.13 13.30 36.63
CA ALA A 25 -14.02 12.19 36.28
C ALA A 25 -13.84 11.77 34.81
N SER A 26 -13.66 12.72 33.90
CA SER A 26 -13.34 12.46 32.50
C SER A 26 -11.97 11.81 32.36
N ARG A 27 -10.98 12.26 33.13
CA ARG A 27 -9.61 11.73 33.09
C ARG A 27 -9.51 10.29 33.59
N MET A 28 -10.40 9.90 34.50
CA MET A 28 -10.52 8.55 35.02
C MET A 28 -11.49 7.67 34.22
N TRP A 29 -12.04 8.17 33.11
CA TRP A 29 -12.99 7.42 32.31
C TRP A 29 -12.34 6.17 31.71
N PRO A 30 -12.95 4.98 31.83
CA PRO A 30 -12.31 3.74 31.44
C PRO A 30 -12.08 3.66 29.93
N VAL A 31 -10.90 3.17 29.54
CA VAL A 31 -10.59 2.84 28.14
C VAL A 31 -11.24 1.48 27.81
N PRO A 32 -12.04 1.37 26.74
CA PRO A 32 -12.62 0.10 26.33
C PRO A 32 -11.57 -1.01 26.12
N GLU A 33 -11.84 -2.22 26.62
CA GLU A 33 -10.92 -3.37 26.50
C GLU A 33 -10.55 -3.70 25.05
N SER A 34 -11.49 -3.51 24.11
CA SER A 34 -11.24 -3.72 22.68
C SER A 34 -10.11 -2.84 22.14
N ARG A 35 -9.96 -1.61 22.64
CA ARG A 35 -8.88 -0.69 22.29
C ARG A 35 -7.54 -1.15 22.88
N LEU A 36 -7.54 -1.66 24.11
CA LEU A 36 -6.35 -2.21 24.76
C LEU A 36 -5.85 -3.48 24.06
N GLN A 37 -6.75 -4.39 23.69
CA GLN A 37 -6.41 -5.58 22.90
C GLN A 37 -5.87 -5.21 21.51
N ALA A 38 -6.47 -4.21 20.86
CA ALA A 38 -5.98 -3.70 19.58
C ALA A 38 -4.55 -3.12 19.73
N GLN A 39 -4.29 -2.38 20.81
CA GLN A 39 -2.96 -1.86 21.12
C GLN A 39 -1.94 -2.99 21.30
N GLN A 40 -2.26 -4.02 22.10
CA GLN A 40 -1.37 -5.17 22.30
C GLN A 40 -0.99 -5.84 20.96
N ARG A 41 -1.96 -6.03 20.05
CA ARG A 41 -1.69 -6.61 18.72
C ARG A 41 -0.81 -5.71 17.85
N LEU A 42 -0.98 -4.39 17.94
CA LEU A 42 -0.16 -3.45 17.16
C LEU A 42 1.27 -3.32 17.72
N GLU A 43 1.45 -3.49 19.02
CA GLU A 43 2.76 -3.45 19.68
C GLU A 43 3.53 -4.77 19.56
N ALA A 44 2.82 -5.88 19.40
CA ALA A 44 3.39 -7.20 19.11
C ALA A 44 3.93 -7.28 17.67
N ARG A 45 5.07 -6.61 17.42
CA ARG A 45 5.70 -6.54 16.10
C ARG A 45 5.90 -7.94 15.52
N LEU A 46 5.40 -8.13 14.30
CA LEU A 46 5.59 -9.39 13.58
C LEU A 46 7.07 -9.59 13.25
N PRO A 47 7.63 -10.79 13.49
CA PRO A 47 8.99 -11.07 13.08
C PRO A 47 9.12 -10.95 11.55
N ALA A 48 10.29 -10.50 11.10
CA ALA A 48 10.70 -10.57 9.70
C ALA A 48 11.91 -11.49 9.60
N THR A 49 11.89 -12.39 8.65
CA THR A 49 12.94 -13.40 8.43
C THR A 49 13.41 -13.31 6.99
N GLY A 50 14.71 -13.52 6.76
CA GLY A 50 15.31 -13.48 5.44
C GLY A 50 16.01 -12.15 5.13
N HIS A 51 16.13 -11.85 3.84
CA HIS A 51 16.83 -10.69 3.33
C HIS A 51 15.95 -9.44 3.33
N ASN A 52 16.40 -8.38 4.02
CA ASN A 52 15.77 -7.06 3.97
C ASN A 52 16.22 -6.30 2.72
N GLY A 53 15.31 -6.03 1.78
CA GLY A 53 15.59 -5.28 0.56
C GLY A 53 15.55 -3.76 0.73
N TYR A 54 15.38 -3.25 1.95
CA TYR A 54 15.15 -1.82 2.19
C TYR A 54 16.33 -0.94 1.74
N ALA A 55 17.58 -1.39 1.84
CA ALA A 55 18.74 -0.61 1.37
C ALA A 55 18.68 -0.38 -0.14
N LEU A 56 18.32 -1.41 -0.92
CA LEU A 56 18.13 -1.27 -2.36
C LEU A 56 16.93 -0.38 -2.69
N LEU A 57 15.82 -0.51 -1.94
CA LEU A 57 14.64 0.33 -2.13
C LEU A 57 14.93 1.81 -1.82
N TRP A 58 15.65 2.10 -0.73
CA TRP A 58 16.04 3.45 -0.30
C TRP A 58 16.95 4.14 -1.32
N THR A 59 17.87 3.38 -1.92
CA THR A 59 18.88 3.88 -2.88
C THR A 59 18.51 3.60 -4.34
N LEU A 60 17.26 3.21 -4.62
CA LEU A 60 16.78 2.79 -5.93
C LEU A 60 17.08 3.80 -7.08
N PRO A 61 16.97 5.13 -6.87
CA PRO A 61 17.25 6.11 -7.90
C PRO A 61 18.72 6.25 -8.30
N PHE A 62 19.66 5.65 -7.56
CA PHE A 62 21.08 5.86 -7.75
C PHE A 62 21.72 4.67 -8.46
N ASP A 63 22.34 4.97 -9.60
CA ASP A 63 23.17 4.05 -10.38
C ASP A 63 24.55 3.85 -9.73
N ASP A 64 25.28 2.86 -10.23
CA ASP A 64 26.70 2.62 -9.89
C ASP A 64 27.00 2.44 -8.39
N LEU A 65 26.03 1.89 -7.64
CA LEU A 65 26.21 1.45 -6.26
C LEU A 65 26.04 -0.07 -6.15
N ASP A 66 27.04 -0.74 -5.59
CA ASP A 66 26.98 -2.15 -5.20
C ASP A 66 26.16 -2.37 -3.91
N ALA A 67 25.93 -3.63 -3.54
CA ALA A 67 25.12 -3.97 -2.37
C ALA A 67 25.70 -3.42 -1.05
N GLN A 68 27.03 -3.45 -0.89
CA GLN A 68 27.68 -2.96 0.33
C GLN A 68 27.59 -1.43 0.44
N GLN A 69 27.79 -0.71 -0.66
CA GLN A 69 27.67 0.74 -0.72
C GLN A 69 26.24 1.19 -0.38
N ARG A 70 25.22 0.45 -0.84
CA ARG A 70 23.81 0.75 -0.52
C ARG A 70 23.50 0.57 0.97
N GLU A 71 23.99 -0.50 1.57
CA GLU A 71 23.85 -0.75 3.01
C GLU A 71 24.58 0.31 3.83
N GLN A 72 25.80 0.69 3.43
CA GLN A 72 26.56 1.77 4.06
C GLN A 72 25.82 3.10 3.96
N ALA A 73 25.23 3.39 2.79
CA ALA A 73 24.50 4.61 2.58
C ALA A 73 23.24 4.70 3.46
N LEU A 74 22.47 3.61 3.54
CA LEU A 74 21.33 3.52 4.45
C LEU A 74 21.75 3.71 5.91
N ALA A 75 22.82 3.03 6.35
CA ALA A 75 23.30 3.13 7.73
C ALA A 75 23.75 4.56 8.09
N GLU A 76 24.36 5.28 7.14
CA GLU A 76 24.71 6.69 7.33
C GLU A 76 23.48 7.59 7.46
N ASP A 77 22.48 7.40 6.60
CA ASP A 77 21.23 8.16 6.69
C ASP A 77 20.48 7.87 7.99
N VAL A 78 20.52 6.63 8.51
CA VAL A 78 19.96 6.29 9.81
C VAL A 78 20.68 7.04 10.93
N ARG A 79 22.03 7.06 10.94
CA ARG A 79 22.80 7.83 11.94
C ARG A 79 22.48 9.33 11.88
N ARG A 80 22.41 9.89 10.67
CA ARG A 80 22.04 11.30 10.43
C ARG A 80 20.63 11.59 10.94
N TRP A 81 19.69 10.69 10.64
CA TRP A 81 18.33 10.77 11.14
C TRP A 81 18.33 10.79 12.66
N GLU A 82 18.90 9.79 13.32
CA GLU A 82 18.94 9.70 14.80
C GLU A 82 19.56 10.92 15.47
N ALA A 83 20.60 11.50 14.87
CA ALA A 83 21.28 12.69 15.36
C ALA A 83 20.47 14.00 15.25
N ASP A 84 19.41 14.06 14.42
CA ASP A 84 18.54 15.23 14.25
C ASP A 84 17.26 15.11 15.10
N PRO A 85 17.15 15.74 16.28
CA PRO A 85 16.00 15.57 17.17
C PRO A 85 14.67 16.05 16.58
N HIS A 86 14.72 17.01 15.64
CA HIS A 86 13.54 17.65 15.07
C HIS A 86 13.13 17.04 13.72
N GLY A 87 13.99 16.21 13.11
CA GLY A 87 13.71 15.54 11.83
C GLY A 87 13.63 16.52 10.65
N GLY A 88 14.15 17.73 10.80
CA GLY A 88 14.08 18.79 9.78
C GLY A 88 14.97 18.54 8.57
N GLY A 89 16.02 17.73 8.69
CA GLY A 89 16.99 17.45 7.62
C GLY A 89 16.87 16.07 6.95
N GLY A 90 15.94 15.22 7.39
CA GLY A 90 16.02 13.77 7.21
C GLY A 90 15.24 13.12 6.07
N GLY A 91 14.53 13.87 5.23
CA GLY A 91 13.63 13.28 4.23
C GLY A 91 14.32 12.67 3.01
N ARG A 92 15.59 12.99 2.75
CA ARG A 92 16.34 12.55 1.56
C ARG A 92 17.69 11.95 1.95
N THR A 93 18.11 10.95 1.20
CA THR A 93 19.42 10.33 1.35
C THR A 93 20.55 11.34 1.13
N HIS A 94 21.67 11.21 1.86
CA HIS A 94 22.87 12.02 1.64
C HIS A 94 23.47 11.82 0.23
N LEU A 95 23.16 10.71 -0.46
CA LEU A 95 23.66 10.42 -1.80
C LEU A 95 23.34 11.54 -2.80
N VAL A 96 22.24 12.28 -2.61
CA VAL A 96 21.85 13.41 -3.48
C VAL A 96 22.92 14.51 -3.58
N ALA A 97 23.85 14.58 -2.62
CA ALA A 97 24.94 15.55 -2.66
C ALA A 97 26.02 15.18 -3.70
N ASN A 98 26.23 13.88 -3.94
CA ASN A 98 27.37 13.38 -4.71
C ASN A 98 26.98 12.48 -5.90
N HIS A 99 25.71 12.10 -6.02
CA HIS A 99 25.19 11.23 -7.07
C HIS A 99 24.01 11.87 -7.80
N ALA A 100 23.92 11.62 -9.11
CA ALA A 100 22.77 12.00 -9.90
C ALA A 100 21.57 11.10 -9.55
N GLU A 101 20.46 11.72 -9.16
CA GLU A 101 19.22 11.00 -8.85
C GLU A 101 18.40 10.78 -10.13
N LEU A 102 18.05 9.52 -10.40
CA LEU A 102 17.10 9.19 -11.46
C LEU A 102 15.68 9.57 -11.04
N HIS A 103 14.95 10.18 -11.97
CA HIS A 103 13.57 10.59 -11.77
C HIS A 103 12.69 10.00 -12.86
N SER A 104 11.46 9.65 -12.50
CA SER A 104 10.44 9.25 -13.48
C SER A 104 10.11 10.43 -14.39
N ARG A 105 10.13 10.21 -15.71
CA ARG A 105 9.83 11.26 -16.69
C ARG A 105 8.33 11.36 -16.95
N PRO A 106 7.75 12.57 -17.12
CA PRO A 106 6.38 12.72 -17.59
C PRO A 106 6.19 12.01 -18.94
N GLY A 107 5.10 11.27 -19.11
CA GLY A 107 4.85 10.48 -20.33
C GLY A 107 5.42 9.06 -20.32
N ALA A 108 6.23 8.70 -19.33
CA ALA A 108 6.88 7.39 -19.15
C ALA A 108 6.01 6.31 -18.49
N SER A 109 4.72 6.56 -18.25
CA SER A 109 3.90 5.68 -17.41
C SER A 109 2.59 5.31 -18.10
N CYS A 110 2.24 4.03 -18.00
CA CYS A 110 0.90 3.52 -18.33
C CYS A 110 -0.14 3.79 -17.22
N GLY A 111 0.20 4.63 -16.24
CA GLY A 111 -0.61 4.89 -15.07
C GLY A 111 -0.57 3.75 -14.05
N PRO A 112 -1.16 3.96 -12.87
CA PRO A 112 -0.98 3.09 -11.71
C PRO A 112 -1.75 1.76 -11.78
N ALA A 113 -2.58 1.55 -12.80
CA ALA A 113 -3.27 0.29 -13.08
C ALA A 113 -2.79 -0.39 -14.38
N ALA A 114 -1.91 0.27 -15.16
CA ALA A 114 -1.45 -0.17 -16.47
C ALA A 114 -2.56 -0.61 -17.46
N SER A 115 -3.80 -0.12 -17.27
CA SER A 115 -4.93 -0.45 -18.15
C SER A 115 -4.66 0.07 -19.56
N GLY A 116 -4.68 -0.83 -20.55
CA GLY A 116 -4.42 -0.48 -21.95
C GLY A 116 -2.97 -0.02 -22.20
N CYS A 117 -2.01 -0.49 -21.40
CA CYS A 117 -0.60 -0.10 -21.53
C CYS A 117 -0.03 -0.44 -22.90
N LEU A 118 -0.29 -1.65 -23.43
CA LEU A 118 0.17 -2.04 -24.77
C LEU A 118 -0.40 -1.14 -25.88
N VAL A 119 -1.66 -0.73 -25.75
CA VAL A 119 -2.30 0.20 -26.71
C VAL A 119 -1.60 1.56 -26.68
N GLN A 120 -1.33 2.09 -25.49
CA GLN A 120 -0.61 3.37 -25.34
C GLN A 120 0.79 3.31 -25.93
N VAL A 121 1.52 2.21 -25.68
CA VAL A 121 2.89 2.02 -26.19
C VAL A 121 2.90 1.88 -27.72
N ARG A 122 1.95 1.15 -28.31
CA ARG A 122 1.84 1.04 -29.78
C ARG A 122 1.47 2.34 -30.46
N ALA A 123 0.65 3.17 -29.80
CA ALA A 123 0.25 4.45 -30.35
C ALA A 123 1.44 5.43 -30.48
N ASP A 124 2.42 5.34 -29.58
CA ASP A 124 3.62 6.19 -29.60
C ASP A 124 4.84 5.49 -28.97
N PRO A 125 5.49 4.54 -29.69
CA PRO A 125 6.61 3.79 -29.14
C PRO A 125 7.83 4.67 -28.84
N GLN A 126 8.05 5.72 -29.66
CA GLN A 126 9.17 6.65 -29.53
C GLN A 126 9.12 7.38 -28.18
N ARG A 127 7.94 7.84 -27.76
CA ARG A 127 7.76 8.46 -26.43
C ARG A 127 8.21 7.55 -25.29
N PHE A 128 7.93 6.25 -25.36
CA PHE A 128 8.36 5.30 -24.33
C PHE A 128 9.86 4.99 -24.40
N VAL A 129 10.44 4.92 -25.60
CA VAL A 129 11.89 4.80 -25.79
C VAL A 129 12.62 5.98 -25.15
N GLU A 130 12.20 7.20 -25.44
CA GLU A 130 12.79 8.43 -24.89
C GLU A 130 12.59 8.53 -23.37
N ALA A 131 11.42 8.14 -22.89
CA ALA A 131 11.08 8.11 -21.47
C ALA A 131 11.98 7.19 -20.65
N HIS A 132 12.35 6.03 -21.20
CA HIS A 132 13.18 5.03 -20.51
C HIS A 132 14.68 5.11 -20.88
N ALA A 133 15.08 6.09 -21.71
CA ALA A 133 16.47 6.29 -22.09
C ALA A 133 17.34 6.61 -20.86
N GLY A 134 18.29 5.72 -20.57
CA GLY A 134 19.18 5.78 -19.39
C GLY A 134 18.67 5.02 -18.16
N HIS A 135 17.51 4.35 -18.21
CA HIS A 135 16.94 3.63 -17.06
C HIS A 135 17.30 2.14 -17.01
N GLN A 136 18.24 1.67 -17.85
CA GLN A 136 18.58 0.24 -17.94
C GLN A 136 19.02 -0.35 -16.60
N GLN A 137 19.91 0.34 -15.87
CA GLN A 137 20.34 -0.11 -14.55
C GLN A 137 19.19 -0.04 -13.52
N LEU A 138 18.31 0.96 -13.61
CA LEU A 138 17.12 1.05 -12.75
C LEU A 138 16.20 -0.16 -12.94
N HIS A 139 15.94 -0.57 -14.19
CA HIS A 139 15.10 -1.74 -14.47
C HIS A 139 15.71 -3.02 -13.90
N ALA A 140 17.03 -3.20 -14.01
CA ALA A 140 17.73 -4.33 -13.41
C ALA A 140 17.60 -4.33 -11.87
N ARG A 141 17.68 -3.16 -11.22
CA ARG A 141 17.47 -3.06 -9.76
C ARG A 141 16.02 -3.33 -9.35
N LEU A 142 15.05 -2.89 -10.14
CA LEU A 142 13.64 -3.20 -9.90
C LEU A 142 13.37 -4.70 -9.98
N ASP A 143 14.04 -5.40 -10.88
CA ASP A 143 14.00 -6.86 -10.96
C ASP A 143 14.69 -7.51 -9.75
N GLN A 144 15.85 -6.99 -9.31
CA GLN A 144 16.58 -7.47 -8.14
C GLN A 144 15.76 -7.31 -6.84
N LEU A 145 14.96 -6.24 -6.72
CA LEU A 145 14.09 -6.05 -5.55
C LEU A 145 13.11 -7.22 -5.34
N ALA A 146 12.73 -7.94 -6.40
CA ALA A 146 11.86 -9.11 -6.28
C ALA A 146 12.51 -10.29 -5.52
N GLU A 147 13.83 -10.27 -5.31
CA GLU A 147 14.58 -11.30 -4.58
C GLU A 147 14.54 -11.10 -3.06
N ALA A 148 14.25 -9.88 -2.57
CA ALA A 148 14.20 -9.57 -1.14
C ALA A 148 12.94 -10.11 -0.45
N ASP A 149 13.06 -10.57 0.79
CA ASP A 149 11.95 -11.19 1.52
C ASP A 149 11.02 -10.16 2.19
N TYR A 150 11.56 -9.01 2.59
CA TYR A 150 10.81 -7.92 3.23
C TYR A 150 11.51 -6.57 3.06
N PHE A 151 10.83 -5.48 3.47
CA PHE A 151 11.27 -4.08 3.28
C PHE A 151 11.05 -3.28 4.56
N MET A 152 11.77 -3.64 5.62
CA MET A 152 11.64 -2.95 6.90
C MET A 152 12.53 -1.71 6.94
N SER A 153 11.89 -0.56 7.10
CA SER A 153 12.55 0.71 7.38
C SER A 153 13.27 0.65 8.73
N PRO A 154 14.57 1.00 8.78
CA PRO A 154 15.31 1.14 10.03
C PRO A 154 15.06 2.49 10.72
N PHE A 155 14.34 3.42 10.08
CA PHE A 155 14.15 4.77 10.63
C PHE A 155 13.14 4.78 11.78
N PRO A 156 13.55 5.11 13.03
CA PRO A 156 12.60 5.26 14.12
C PRO A 156 11.68 6.47 13.87
N PRO A 157 10.36 6.34 14.09
CA PRO A 157 9.44 7.47 13.97
C PRO A 157 9.69 8.50 15.09
N LYS A 158 9.71 9.79 14.73
CA LYS A 158 9.85 10.92 15.65
C LYS A 158 9.35 12.23 15.03
N GLY A 159 9.26 13.29 15.85
CA GLY A 159 8.85 14.63 15.42
C GLY A 159 7.35 14.91 15.57
N GLU A 160 6.94 16.14 15.24
CA GLU A 160 5.55 16.62 15.27
C GLU A 160 4.80 16.28 13.97
N GLY A 161 5.53 16.21 12.84
CA GLY A 161 5.01 15.65 11.60
C GLY A 161 5.14 14.13 11.63
N ILE A 162 4.06 13.42 11.29
CA ILE A 162 4.02 11.97 11.04
C ILE A 162 4.94 11.65 9.85
N LEU A 163 6.26 11.79 10.02
CA LEU A 163 7.23 11.80 8.94
C LEU A 163 8.39 10.89 9.34
N VAL A 164 8.36 9.72 8.74
CA VAL A 164 9.53 8.86 8.60
C VAL A 164 10.15 9.16 7.23
N PRO A 165 11.48 9.10 7.08
CA PRO A 165 12.10 9.15 5.78
C PRO A 165 11.52 8.05 4.87
N LEU A 166 11.08 8.45 3.67
CA LEU A 166 10.48 7.55 2.69
C LEU A 166 11.39 7.44 1.44
N PRO A 167 11.61 6.21 0.92
CA PRO A 167 12.21 6.00 -0.38
C PRO A 167 11.55 6.82 -1.50
N ALA A 168 12.31 7.07 -2.56
CA ALA A 168 11.82 7.72 -3.77
C ALA A 168 10.95 6.75 -4.59
N TYR A 169 9.67 6.60 -4.18
CA TYR A 169 8.74 5.67 -4.81
C TYR A 169 8.38 5.99 -6.26
N GLY A 170 8.67 7.21 -6.74
CA GLY A 170 8.34 7.64 -8.09
C GLY A 170 8.84 6.69 -9.17
N VAL A 171 10.03 6.11 -8.98
CA VAL A 171 10.69 5.21 -9.95
C VAL A 171 10.32 3.73 -9.78
N VAL A 172 9.57 3.35 -8.74
CA VAL A 172 9.22 1.94 -8.46
C VAL A 172 8.35 1.34 -9.57
N MET A 173 7.48 2.16 -10.18
CA MET A 173 6.58 1.71 -11.23
C MET A 173 7.20 1.75 -12.63
N ASP A 174 8.41 2.32 -12.79
CA ASP A 174 9.02 2.65 -14.09
C ASP A 174 9.17 1.42 -15.00
N ALA A 175 9.56 0.28 -14.44
CA ALA A 175 9.76 -0.94 -15.23
C ALA A 175 8.47 -1.47 -15.90
N THR A 176 7.28 -1.09 -15.45
CA THR A 176 6.03 -1.64 -15.99
C THR A 176 5.83 -1.24 -17.46
N SER A 177 5.99 0.05 -17.77
CA SER A 177 5.90 0.56 -19.15
C SER A 177 7.10 0.14 -20.00
N ALA A 178 8.28 -0.01 -19.40
CA ALA A 178 9.44 -0.54 -20.10
C ALA A 178 9.23 -1.98 -20.58
N ARG A 179 8.57 -2.82 -19.77
CA ARG A 179 8.21 -4.21 -20.14
C ARG A 179 7.15 -4.24 -21.25
N ALA A 180 6.19 -3.33 -21.23
CA ALA A 180 5.23 -3.16 -22.31
C ALA A 180 5.91 -2.74 -23.63
N LEU A 181 6.89 -1.84 -23.55
CA LEU A 181 7.74 -1.47 -24.69
C LEU A 181 8.56 -2.65 -25.21
N ALA A 182 9.22 -3.40 -24.34
CA ALA A 182 9.97 -4.59 -24.71
C ALA A 182 9.09 -5.60 -25.47
N TYR A 183 7.87 -5.84 -24.99
CA TYR A 183 6.90 -6.70 -25.67
C TYR A 183 6.52 -6.19 -27.06
N VAL A 184 6.20 -4.89 -27.20
CA VAL A 184 5.89 -4.26 -28.49
C VAL A 184 7.07 -4.30 -29.46
N GLN A 185 8.30 -4.30 -28.95
CA GLN A 185 9.54 -4.42 -29.72
C GLN A 185 9.93 -5.87 -30.05
N GLY A 186 9.16 -6.86 -29.60
CA GLY A 186 9.36 -8.28 -29.90
C GLY A 186 10.11 -9.08 -28.84
N ASP A 187 10.52 -8.48 -27.72
CA ASP A 187 11.09 -9.22 -26.57
C ASP A 187 9.97 -9.78 -25.69
N ILE A 188 9.30 -10.82 -26.21
CA ILE A 188 8.14 -11.46 -25.57
C ILE A 188 8.56 -12.10 -24.23
N ASP A 189 9.61 -12.92 -24.24
CA ASP A 189 10.06 -13.65 -23.06
C ASP A 189 10.58 -12.71 -21.96
N GLY A 190 11.35 -11.69 -22.32
CA GLY A 190 11.85 -10.68 -21.39
C GLY A 190 10.71 -9.88 -20.76
N ALA A 191 9.71 -9.48 -21.54
CA ALA A 191 8.54 -8.76 -21.05
C ALA A 191 7.68 -9.60 -20.09
N LEU A 192 7.39 -10.86 -20.44
CA LEU A 192 6.65 -11.79 -19.58
C LEU A 192 7.41 -12.03 -18.27
N ARG A 193 8.72 -12.32 -18.35
CA ARG A 193 9.58 -12.56 -17.19
C ARG A 193 9.60 -11.34 -16.26
N GLY A 194 9.85 -10.16 -16.84
CA GLY A 194 9.87 -8.91 -16.11
C GLY A 194 8.55 -8.64 -15.41
N ALA A 195 7.41 -8.76 -16.11
CA ALA A 195 6.10 -8.50 -15.51
C ALA A 195 5.81 -9.46 -14.35
N CYS A 196 6.18 -10.74 -14.47
CA CYS A 196 6.08 -11.69 -13.36
C CYS A 196 6.97 -11.32 -12.16
N ARG A 197 8.20 -10.82 -12.39
CA ARG A 197 9.05 -10.27 -11.31
C ARG A 197 8.45 -9.03 -10.64
N GLY A 198 7.88 -8.11 -11.41
CA GLY A 198 7.17 -6.95 -10.86
C GLY A 198 5.97 -7.32 -10.01
N LEU A 199 5.21 -8.33 -10.44
CA LEU A 199 4.11 -8.89 -9.66
C LEU A 199 4.62 -9.50 -8.35
N GLN A 200 5.70 -10.29 -8.39
CA GLN A 200 6.33 -10.85 -7.19
C GLN A 200 6.82 -9.78 -6.21
N LEU A 201 7.50 -8.74 -6.71
CA LEU A 201 7.90 -7.60 -5.87
C LEU A 201 6.69 -6.98 -5.16
N GLY A 202 5.60 -6.74 -5.89
CA GLY A 202 4.36 -6.23 -5.32
C GLY A 202 3.81 -7.14 -4.21
N ARG A 203 3.79 -8.46 -4.42
CA ARG A 203 3.34 -9.45 -3.41
C ARG A 203 4.16 -9.44 -2.14
N ARG A 204 5.47 -9.18 -2.24
CA ARG A 204 6.36 -9.10 -1.06
C ARG A 204 6.25 -7.76 -0.36
N LEU A 205 6.07 -6.67 -1.11
CA LEU A 205 5.89 -5.33 -0.53
C LEU A 205 4.62 -5.21 0.31
N VAL A 206 3.49 -5.78 -0.12
CA VAL A 206 2.20 -5.64 0.58
C VAL A 206 2.29 -5.99 2.08
N PRO A 207 2.70 -7.21 2.48
CA PRO A 207 2.83 -7.58 3.89
C PRO A 207 4.23 -7.31 4.46
N GLY A 208 5.23 -7.11 3.60
CA GLY A 208 6.65 -7.10 3.95
C GLY A 208 7.19 -5.74 4.38
N SER A 209 6.43 -4.67 4.20
CA SER A 209 6.88 -3.29 4.43
C SER A 209 6.56 -2.74 5.83
N SER A 210 7.25 -1.66 6.21
CA SER A 210 7.03 -0.98 7.49
C SER A 210 5.76 -0.12 7.53
N TYR A 211 5.41 0.58 6.44
CA TYR A 211 4.30 1.54 6.46
C TYR A 211 3.28 1.26 5.36
N LEU A 212 2.13 1.94 5.46
CA LEU A 212 1.01 1.72 4.55
C LEU A 212 1.36 2.13 3.12
N VAL A 213 2.13 3.19 2.94
CA VAL A 213 2.47 3.71 1.60
C VAL A 213 3.12 2.63 0.74
N GLU A 214 4.09 1.89 1.27
CA GLU A 214 4.73 0.75 0.60
C GLU A 214 3.74 -0.36 0.27
N SER A 215 2.84 -0.69 1.20
CA SER A 215 1.84 -1.74 0.96
C SER A 215 0.89 -1.37 -0.18
N ILE A 216 0.53 -0.09 -0.30
CA ILE A 216 -0.33 0.41 -1.38
C ILE A 216 0.41 0.47 -2.72
N ILE A 217 1.71 0.78 -2.70
CA ILE A 217 2.58 0.67 -3.87
C ILE A 217 2.69 -0.80 -4.31
N GLY A 218 2.90 -1.71 -3.36
CA GLY A 218 2.95 -3.15 -3.60
C GLY A 218 1.66 -3.67 -4.26
N ALA A 219 0.49 -3.28 -3.72
CA ALA A 219 -0.80 -3.62 -4.32
C ALA A 219 -0.95 -3.06 -5.75
N SER A 220 -0.42 -1.86 -6.01
CA SER A 220 -0.43 -1.25 -7.34
C SER A 220 0.50 -1.97 -8.32
N LEU A 221 1.68 -2.41 -7.88
CA LEU A 221 2.59 -3.24 -8.67
C LEU A 221 1.94 -4.57 -9.07
N VAL A 222 1.27 -5.24 -8.13
CA VAL A 222 0.54 -6.49 -8.43
C VAL A 222 -0.53 -6.23 -9.50
N GLN A 223 -1.37 -5.22 -9.32
CA GLN A 223 -2.43 -4.91 -10.28
C GLN A 223 -1.88 -4.55 -11.66
N ALA A 224 -0.90 -3.64 -11.73
CA ALA A 224 -0.35 -3.16 -12.99
C ALA A 224 0.37 -4.26 -13.77
N ASN A 225 1.16 -5.10 -13.09
CA ASN A 225 1.86 -6.20 -13.77
C ASN A 225 0.92 -7.35 -14.13
N ALA A 226 -0.11 -7.62 -13.31
CA ALA A 226 -1.14 -8.61 -13.67
C ALA A 226 -1.97 -8.15 -14.88
N GLN A 227 -2.32 -6.87 -14.96
CA GLN A 227 -2.98 -6.29 -16.13
C GLN A 227 -2.10 -6.41 -17.37
N LEU A 228 -0.83 -6.01 -17.28
CA LEU A 228 0.10 -6.08 -18.40
C LEU A 228 0.29 -7.54 -18.87
N LEU A 229 0.38 -8.49 -17.95
CA LEU A 229 0.42 -9.92 -18.28
C LEU A 229 -0.86 -10.37 -19.00
N ALA A 230 -2.04 -9.94 -18.55
CA ALA A 230 -3.29 -10.27 -19.20
C ALA A 230 -3.36 -9.73 -20.64
N ASP A 231 -2.91 -8.49 -20.84
CA ASP A 231 -2.85 -7.81 -22.13
C ASP A 231 -1.85 -8.49 -23.09
N MET A 232 -0.69 -8.93 -22.60
CA MET A 232 0.27 -9.69 -23.41
C MET A 232 -0.26 -11.08 -23.75
N LEU A 233 -0.82 -11.79 -22.77
CA LEU A 233 -1.22 -13.18 -22.94
C LEU A 233 -2.31 -13.36 -23.98
N VAL A 234 -3.25 -12.41 -24.08
CA VAL A 234 -4.37 -12.52 -25.03
C VAL A 234 -3.92 -12.49 -26.50
N GLU A 235 -2.72 -11.97 -26.77
CA GLU A 235 -2.14 -11.89 -28.11
C GLU A 235 -1.28 -13.12 -28.47
N LEU A 236 -0.94 -13.93 -27.48
CA LEU A 236 -0.16 -15.16 -27.64
C LEU A 236 -1.11 -16.37 -27.77
N PRO A 237 -0.63 -17.54 -28.24
CA PRO A 237 -1.40 -18.78 -28.16
C PRO A 237 -1.88 -19.09 -26.73
N ALA A 238 -3.04 -19.75 -26.58
CA ALA A 238 -3.64 -20.03 -25.27
C ALA A 238 -2.79 -20.98 -24.39
N ASP A 239 -1.95 -21.79 -25.04
CA ASP A 239 -1.03 -22.76 -24.45
C ASP A 239 0.42 -22.24 -24.40
N HIS A 240 0.66 -20.96 -24.69
CA HIS A 240 2.00 -20.37 -24.65
C HIS A 240 2.69 -20.65 -23.30
N PRO A 241 3.93 -21.19 -23.30
CA PRO A 241 4.65 -21.50 -22.08
C PRO A 241 5.04 -20.21 -21.36
N LEU A 242 4.84 -20.18 -20.04
CA LEU A 242 5.23 -19.03 -19.24
C LEU A 242 6.65 -19.20 -18.67
N PRO A 243 7.42 -18.11 -18.50
CA PRO A 243 8.67 -18.14 -17.75
C PRO A 243 8.47 -18.69 -16.34
N ARG A 244 9.50 -19.35 -15.81
CA ARG A 244 9.48 -19.96 -14.46
C ARG A 244 9.10 -18.97 -13.37
N GLU A 245 9.51 -17.71 -13.51
CA GLU A 245 9.15 -16.62 -12.58
C GLU A 245 7.63 -16.43 -12.45
N CYS A 246 6.85 -16.81 -13.46
CA CYS A 246 5.40 -16.71 -13.41
C CYS A 246 4.73 -17.81 -12.58
N GLU A 247 5.40 -18.95 -12.33
CA GLU A 247 4.82 -20.09 -11.60
C GLU A 247 4.31 -19.67 -10.22
N GLN A 248 5.16 -18.99 -9.45
CA GLN A 248 4.80 -18.46 -8.15
C GLN A 248 3.95 -17.21 -8.30
N ALA A 249 4.32 -16.30 -9.20
CA ALA A 249 3.68 -14.98 -9.36
C ALA A 249 2.16 -15.08 -9.60
N LEU A 250 1.73 -16.07 -10.39
CA LEU A 250 0.33 -16.26 -10.78
C LEU A 250 -0.49 -17.11 -9.82
N GLN A 251 0.10 -17.65 -8.75
CA GLN A 251 -0.68 -18.29 -7.69
C GLN A 251 -1.60 -17.27 -7.02
N PRO A 252 -2.85 -17.64 -6.68
CA PRO A 252 -3.72 -16.79 -5.89
C PRO A 252 -3.02 -16.30 -4.61
N LEU A 253 -3.17 -15.01 -4.32
CA LEU A 253 -2.60 -14.43 -3.10
C LEU A 253 -3.28 -15.02 -1.87
N ARG A 254 -2.48 -15.43 -0.90
CA ARG A 254 -2.97 -15.91 0.40
C ARG A 254 -3.39 -14.75 1.29
N ALA A 255 -4.03 -15.05 2.42
CA ALA A 255 -4.48 -14.01 3.35
C ALA A 255 -3.30 -13.24 3.95
N GLU A 256 -2.20 -13.93 4.26
CA GLU A 256 -0.97 -13.30 4.76
C GLU A 256 -0.33 -12.35 3.73
N GLU A 257 -0.43 -12.65 2.43
CA GLU A 257 0.11 -11.81 1.34
C GLU A 257 -0.73 -10.55 1.08
N GLN A 258 -1.96 -10.52 1.62
CA GLN A 258 -2.87 -9.38 1.52
C GLN A 258 -2.90 -8.55 2.81
N SER A 259 -2.27 -9.05 3.87
CA SER A 259 -2.40 -8.49 5.22
C SER A 259 -1.77 -7.10 5.32
N LEU A 260 -2.52 -6.17 5.91
CA LEU A 260 -2.05 -4.83 6.26
C LEU A 260 -1.60 -4.72 7.71
N CYS A 261 -1.51 -5.84 8.46
CA CYS A 261 -1.17 -5.77 9.88
C CYS A 261 0.18 -5.07 10.12
N ARG A 262 1.24 -5.48 9.41
CA ARG A 262 2.58 -4.88 9.57
C ARG A 262 2.58 -3.38 9.24
N ALA A 263 1.94 -2.99 8.14
CA ALA A 263 1.75 -1.59 7.79
C ALA A 263 1.05 -0.81 8.92
N MET A 264 -0.05 -1.35 9.47
CA MET A 264 -0.76 -0.71 10.59
C MET A 264 0.06 -0.66 11.87
N GLN A 265 0.97 -1.61 12.12
CA GLN A 265 1.95 -1.53 13.21
C GLN A 265 2.89 -0.32 13.02
N GLY A 266 3.31 -0.04 11.79
CA GLY A 266 4.10 1.15 11.45
C GLY A 266 3.32 2.46 11.60
N GLU A 267 2.09 2.54 11.06
CA GLU A 267 1.19 3.69 11.24
C GLU A 267 0.93 3.99 12.72
N TYR A 268 0.76 2.93 13.52
CA TYR A 268 0.60 3.05 14.96
C TYR A 268 1.87 3.55 15.66
N ALA A 269 3.05 3.06 15.25
CA ALA A 269 4.32 3.54 15.76
C ALA A 269 4.54 5.03 15.46
N MET A 270 4.18 5.50 14.26
CA MET A 270 4.22 6.92 13.91
C MET A 270 3.24 7.74 14.77
N SER A 271 2.00 7.25 14.91
CA SER A 271 0.98 7.90 15.76
C SER A 271 1.46 8.02 17.21
N ARG A 272 2.10 6.98 17.76
CA ARG A 272 2.66 7.00 19.11
C ARG A 272 3.77 8.02 19.29
N ALA A 273 4.65 8.16 18.29
CA ALA A 273 5.72 9.14 18.32
C ALA A 273 5.15 10.57 18.31
N ALA A 274 4.21 10.86 17.41
CA ALA A 274 3.52 12.15 17.35
C ALA A 274 2.81 12.49 18.68
N ILE A 275 2.06 11.54 19.27
CA ILE A 275 1.39 11.73 20.57
C ILE A 275 2.40 12.02 21.68
N GLU A 276 3.55 11.36 21.69
CA GLU A 276 4.58 11.59 22.70
C GLU A 276 5.23 12.97 22.55
N THR A 277 5.46 13.43 21.31
CA THR A 277 5.97 14.78 21.02
C THR A 277 4.97 15.85 21.47
N SER A 278 3.71 15.78 21.02
CA SER A 278 2.67 16.76 21.38
C SER A 278 2.38 16.81 22.88
N ALA A 279 2.55 15.70 23.60
CA ALA A 279 2.37 15.68 25.05
C ALA A 279 3.48 16.43 25.83
N ARG A 280 4.62 16.71 25.21
CA ARG A 280 5.73 17.46 25.82
C ARG A 280 5.60 18.98 25.62
N GLU A 281 4.71 19.42 24.73
CA GLU A 281 4.43 20.84 24.52
C GLU A 281 3.77 21.48 25.76
N PHE A 282 4.00 22.78 25.96
CA PHE A 282 3.50 23.52 27.11
C PHE A 282 1.96 23.48 27.18
N GLY A 283 1.42 23.02 28.32
CA GLY A 283 -0.03 22.85 28.52
C GLY A 283 -0.61 21.57 27.92
N GLY A 284 0.17 20.77 27.16
CA GLY A 284 -0.30 19.56 26.50
C GLY A 284 -0.89 18.52 27.47
N VAL A 285 -0.30 18.35 28.65
CA VAL A 285 -0.75 17.39 29.68
C VAL A 285 -2.20 17.63 30.15
N LEU A 286 -2.69 18.87 30.09
CA LEU A 286 -4.06 19.24 30.51
C LEU A 286 -5.13 18.86 29.49
N VAL A 287 -4.77 18.78 28.21
CA VAL A 287 -5.68 18.57 27.08
C VAL A 287 -5.41 17.28 26.30
N LEU A 288 -4.33 16.56 26.64
CA LEU A 288 -3.89 15.32 26.01
C LEU A 288 -3.59 14.24 27.07
N ASP A 289 -4.42 13.19 27.08
CA ASP A 289 -4.16 11.94 27.79
C ASP A 289 -3.41 10.98 26.85
N ARG A 290 -2.10 10.80 27.09
CA ARG A 290 -1.26 9.91 26.27
C ARG A 290 -1.80 8.49 26.20
N SER A 291 -2.19 7.91 27.34
CA SER A 291 -2.67 6.52 27.39
C SER A 291 -3.98 6.35 26.65
N SER A 292 -4.97 7.21 26.93
CA SER A 292 -6.28 7.15 26.28
C SER A 292 -6.17 7.41 24.77
N THR A 293 -5.34 8.37 24.38
CA THR A 293 -5.10 8.70 22.96
C THR A 293 -4.42 7.55 22.22
N ARG A 294 -3.40 6.92 22.82
CA ARG A 294 -2.74 5.73 22.23
C ARG A 294 -3.70 4.57 22.06
N ALA A 295 -4.57 4.31 23.03
CA ALA A 295 -5.57 3.26 22.92
C ALA A 295 -6.63 3.59 21.85
N ARG A 296 -7.05 4.85 21.75
CA ARG A 296 -7.98 5.31 20.69
C ARG A 296 -7.37 5.16 19.31
N ALA A 297 -6.12 5.58 19.10
CA ALA A 297 -5.37 5.35 17.86
C ALA A 297 -5.26 3.86 17.53
N ALA A 298 -4.98 3.01 18.54
CA ALA A 298 -4.94 1.57 18.36
C ALA A 298 -6.29 0.98 17.93
N GLY A 299 -7.41 1.50 18.47
CA GLY A 299 -8.75 1.13 18.04
C GLY A 299 -9.01 1.40 16.54
N ASN A 300 -8.41 2.45 15.98
CA ASN A 300 -8.58 2.83 14.58
C ASN A 300 -7.75 1.96 13.61
N LEU A 301 -6.63 1.41 14.06
CA LEU A 301 -5.66 0.70 13.21
C LEU A 301 -5.64 -0.82 13.46
N GLY A 302 -5.99 -1.25 14.67
CA GLY A 302 -5.77 -2.63 15.13
C GLY A 302 -6.73 -3.66 14.54
N TRP A 303 -7.67 -3.24 13.69
CA TRP A 303 -8.53 -4.13 12.92
C TRP A 303 -7.71 -5.01 11.96
N ALA A 304 -6.62 -4.48 11.39
CA ALA A 304 -5.82 -5.19 10.38
C ALA A 304 -5.03 -6.38 10.95
N CYS A 305 -4.81 -6.42 12.27
CA CYS A 305 -4.05 -7.47 12.95
C CYS A 305 -4.92 -8.54 13.63
N GLY A 306 -6.25 -8.44 13.53
CA GLY A 306 -7.17 -9.38 14.18
C GLY A 306 -7.52 -10.58 13.31
N ALA A 307 -7.93 -11.69 13.94
CA ALA A 307 -8.40 -12.89 13.24
C ALA A 307 -9.58 -12.63 12.29
N ALA A 308 -10.43 -11.64 12.61
CA ALA A 308 -11.52 -11.22 11.73
C ALA A 308 -11.03 -10.65 10.38
N ALA A 309 -9.89 -9.96 10.35
CA ALA A 309 -9.29 -9.51 9.10
C ALA A 309 -8.74 -10.68 8.29
N THR A 310 -8.01 -11.60 8.92
CA THR A 310 -7.52 -12.82 8.26
C THR A 310 -8.66 -13.63 7.66
N ALA A 311 -9.70 -13.92 8.44
CA ALA A 311 -10.88 -14.64 7.96
C ALA A 311 -11.59 -13.91 6.82
N ALA A 312 -11.67 -12.57 6.86
CA ALA A 312 -12.23 -11.80 5.75
C ALA A 312 -11.39 -11.93 4.47
N LEU A 313 -10.06 -11.90 4.58
CA LEU A 313 -9.15 -12.03 3.44
C LEU A 313 -9.20 -13.42 2.81
N GLU A 314 -9.26 -14.49 3.61
CA GLU A 314 -9.34 -15.89 3.13
C GLU A 314 -10.52 -16.14 2.19
N VAL A 315 -11.66 -15.50 2.46
CA VAL A 315 -12.89 -15.63 1.67
C VAL A 315 -13.22 -14.36 0.89
N ASP A 316 -12.24 -13.47 0.69
CA ASP A 316 -12.38 -12.26 -0.12
C ASP A 316 -13.52 -11.30 0.31
N ARG A 317 -13.91 -11.30 1.58
CA ARG A 317 -14.93 -10.38 2.15
C ARG A 317 -14.31 -9.02 2.47
N PRO A 318 -15.09 -7.92 2.46
CA PRO A 318 -14.60 -6.63 2.91
C PRO A 318 -13.94 -6.73 4.29
N LEU A 319 -12.80 -6.05 4.45
CA LEU A 319 -12.13 -5.96 5.75
C LEU A 319 -13.04 -5.25 6.77
N PRO A 320 -13.03 -5.69 8.05
CA PRO A 320 -13.88 -5.14 9.10
C PRO A 320 -13.31 -3.82 9.65
N VAL A 321 -13.18 -2.82 8.78
CA VAL A 321 -12.66 -1.50 9.15
C VAL A 321 -13.67 -0.82 10.09
N PRO A 322 -13.25 -0.37 11.27
CA PRO A 322 -14.15 0.21 12.25
C PRO A 322 -14.66 1.58 11.76
N ALA A 323 -15.88 1.93 12.18
CA ALA A 323 -16.38 3.29 12.00
C ALA A 323 -15.52 4.28 12.80
N PRO A 324 -15.43 5.56 12.37
CA PRO A 324 -14.73 6.59 13.12
C PRO A 324 -15.20 6.63 14.59
N PRO A 325 -14.27 6.72 15.55
CA PRO A 325 -14.63 6.65 16.96
C PRO A 325 -15.49 7.85 17.37
N GLN A 326 -16.59 7.60 18.08
CA GLN A 326 -17.42 8.68 18.62
C GLN A 326 -16.70 9.42 19.75
N HIS A 327 -17.01 10.71 19.95
CA HIS A 327 -16.58 11.45 21.14
C HIS A 327 -17.32 10.91 22.36
N ASP A 328 -16.56 10.43 23.34
CA ASP A 328 -17.08 9.93 24.62
C ASP A 328 -16.74 10.92 25.75
N PHE A 329 -17.23 10.64 26.96
CA PHE A 329 -16.97 11.49 28.13
C PHE A 329 -15.47 11.65 28.43
N GLY A 330 -14.63 10.68 28.05
CA GLY A 330 -13.18 10.75 28.17
C GLY A 330 -12.55 11.87 27.32
N CYS A 331 -13.24 12.35 26.28
CA CYS A 331 -12.74 13.45 25.45
C CYS A 331 -12.71 14.81 26.17
N LEU A 332 -13.47 15.03 27.25
CA LEU A 332 -13.48 16.33 27.95
C LEU A 332 -12.11 16.67 28.56
N SER A 333 -11.36 15.67 29.04
CA SER A 333 -10.00 15.80 29.55
C SER A 333 -8.92 15.43 28.52
N ASN A 334 -9.33 15.08 27.30
CA ASN A 334 -8.47 14.60 26.22
C ASN A 334 -8.88 15.18 24.85
N VAL A 335 -9.26 16.47 24.82
CA VAL A 335 -9.80 17.11 23.61
C VAL A 335 -8.81 17.03 22.46
N MET A 336 -7.52 17.32 22.72
CA MET A 336 -6.48 17.22 21.69
C MET A 336 -6.29 15.78 21.22
N GLY A 337 -6.33 14.81 22.13
CA GLY A 337 -6.20 13.40 21.78
C GLY A 337 -7.34 12.90 20.90
N CYS A 338 -8.58 13.26 21.21
CA CYS A 338 -9.73 12.90 20.38
C CYS A 338 -9.62 13.52 18.98
N VAL A 339 -9.32 14.82 18.89
CA VAL A 339 -9.14 15.52 17.60
C VAL A 339 -8.00 14.90 16.78
N LEU A 340 -6.82 14.66 17.38
CA LEU A 340 -5.68 14.05 16.69
C LEU A 340 -6.02 12.68 16.09
N THR A 341 -6.74 11.85 16.83
CA THR A 341 -7.13 10.51 16.34
C THR A 341 -8.23 10.53 15.29
N ASP A 342 -9.04 11.59 15.24
CA ASP A 342 -10.14 11.73 14.27
C ASP A 342 -9.67 12.29 12.92
N ILE A 343 -8.55 13.03 12.88
CA ILE A 343 -8.00 13.58 11.63
C ILE A 343 -7.41 12.48 10.74
N ALA A 344 -6.69 11.52 11.33
CA ALA A 344 -6.00 10.47 10.57
C ALA A 344 -6.91 9.27 10.21
N ALA A 345 -7.92 8.96 11.04
CA ALA A 345 -8.76 7.78 10.90
C ALA A 345 -9.54 7.64 9.57
N PRO A 346 -10.10 8.71 8.95
CA PRO A 346 -10.98 8.59 7.78
C PRO A 346 -10.27 8.15 6.49
N ILE A 347 -8.95 8.27 6.42
CA ILE A 347 -8.18 8.04 5.19
C ILE A 347 -7.86 6.54 5.01
N TYR A 348 -7.60 5.82 6.10
CA TYR A 348 -7.21 4.41 6.07
C TYR A 348 -8.26 3.45 5.45
N PRO A 349 -9.58 3.62 5.67
CA PRO A 349 -10.60 2.81 5.01
C PRO A 349 -10.49 2.83 3.47
N ALA A 350 -10.14 3.96 2.86
CA ALA A 350 -10.00 4.09 1.40
C ALA A 350 -8.85 3.25 0.83
N TYR A 351 -7.85 2.92 1.65
CA TYR A 351 -6.68 2.12 1.28
C TYR A 351 -6.83 0.64 1.61
N SER A 352 -7.68 0.29 2.57
CA SER A 352 -7.86 -1.08 3.07
C SER A 352 -8.18 -2.11 1.96
N SER A 353 -8.93 -1.72 0.94
CA SER A 353 -9.39 -2.62 -0.12
C SER A 353 -8.39 -2.81 -1.26
N ARG A 354 -7.30 -2.03 -1.32
CA ARG A 354 -6.32 -2.09 -2.42
C ARG A 354 -5.61 -3.46 -2.51
N PRO A 355 -5.12 -4.08 -1.41
CA PRO A 355 -4.59 -5.45 -1.45
C PRO A 355 -5.62 -6.49 -1.88
N GLN A 356 -6.89 -6.34 -1.48
CA GLN A 356 -7.96 -7.26 -1.89
C GLN A 356 -8.22 -7.17 -3.39
N ASP A 357 -8.19 -5.97 -3.97
CA ASP A 357 -8.30 -5.78 -5.42
C ASP A 357 -7.08 -6.33 -6.16
N ALA A 358 -5.88 -6.23 -5.58
CA ALA A 358 -4.68 -6.87 -6.12
C ALA A 358 -4.82 -8.40 -6.17
N ALA A 359 -5.31 -9.02 -5.09
CA ALA A 359 -5.58 -10.46 -5.04
C ALA A 359 -6.70 -10.88 -5.99
N ALA A 360 -7.73 -10.06 -6.17
CA ALA A 360 -8.76 -10.29 -7.18
C ALA A 360 -8.20 -10.22 -8.60
N MET A 361 -7.31 -9.26 -8.90
CA MET A 361 -6.69 -9.17 -10.22
C MET A 361 -5.84 -10.40 -10.55
N VAL A 362 -5.08 -10.95 -9.60
CA VAL A 362 -4.31 -12.19 -9.83
C VAL A 362 -5.22 -13.39 -10.07
N ARG A 363 -6.32 -13.53 -9.32
CA ARG A 363 -7.32 -14.58 -9.59
C ARG A 363 -8.01 -14.39 -10.94
N LEU A 364 -8.28 -13.15 -11.34
CA LEU A 364 -8.90 -12.80 -12.61
C LEU A 364 -7.98 -13.14 -13.79
N LEU A 365 -6.68 -12.84 -13.68
CA LEU A 365 -5.64 -13.26 -14.63
C LEU A 365 -5.53 -14.79 -14.73
N GLY A 366 -5.54 -15.49 -13.60
CA GLY A 366 -5.58 -16.96 -13.58
C GLY A 366 -6.82 -17.55 -14.26
N ALA A 367 -7.99 -16.94 -14.00
CA ALA A 367 -9.25 -17.30 -14.64
C ALA A 367 -9.24 -17.05 -16.14
N GLN A 368 -8.73 -15.90 -16.60
CA GLN A 368 -8.55 -15.56 -18.01
C GLN A 368 -7.68 -16.59 -18.71
N ARG A 369 -6.52 -16.93 -18.15
CA ARG A 369 -5.62 -17.94 -18.71
C ARG A 369 -6.30 -19.30 -18.83
N TRP A 370 -6.99 -19.74 -17.78
CA TRP A 370 -7.72 -21.00 -17.80
C TRP A 370 -8.85 -21.01 -18.84
N LEU A 371 -9.60 -19.91 -18.94
CA LEU A 371 -10.74 -19.77 -19.85
C LEU A 371 -10.31 -19.82 -21.31
N ARG A 372 -9.17 -19.20 -21.64
CA ARG A 372 -8.58 -19.23 -22.99
C ARG A 372 -8.18 -20.63 -23.46
N GLN A 373 -7.96 -21.55 -22.52
CA GLN A 373 -7.64 -22.96 -22.81
C GLN A 373 -8.89 -23.83 -22.98
N GLN A 374 -10.10 -23.26 -22.80
CA GLN A 374 -11.35 -23.99 -22.97
C GLN A 374 -11.82 -23.89 -24.43
N THR A 375 -12.45 -24.96 -24.90
CA THR A 375 -13.08 -25.04 -26.23
C THR A 375 -14.57 -24.66 -26.21
N ASP A 376 -15.17 -24.64 -25.03
CA ASP A 376 -16.59 -24.36 -24.83
C ASP A 376 -16.89 -22.86 -24.86
N ASP A 377 -18.17 -22.51 -25.00
CA ASP A 377 -18.64 -21.14 -24.81
C ASP A 377 -18.16 -20.58 -23.44
N PRO A 378 -17.61 -19.34 -23.40
CA PRO A 378 -17.07 -18.75 -22.18
C PRO A 378 -18.03 -18.69 -20.99
N VAL A 379 -19.34 -18.51 -21.24
CA VAL A 379 -20.36 -18.46 -20.17
C VAL A 379 -20.50 -19.82 -19.51
N HIS A 380 -20.54 -20.90 -20.31
CA HIS A 380 -20.60 -22.26 -19.80
C HIS A 380 -19.29 -22.67 -19.12
N ALA A 381 -18.15 -22.33 -19.70
CA ALA A 381 -16.85 -22.61 -19.13
C ALA A 381 -16.68 -21.95 -17.74
N LEU A 382 -17.14 -20.71 -17.54
CA LEU A 382 -17.06 -20.03 -16.25
C LEU A 382 -17.76 -20.79 -15.10
N GLN A 383 -18.79 -21.58 -15.38
CA GLN A 383 -19.44 -22.42 -14.36
C GLN A 383 -18.50 -23.51 -13.81
N ARG A 384 -17.51 -23.92 -14.62
CA ARG A 384 -16.48 -24.92 -14.29
C ARG A 384 -15.15 -24.31 -13.84
N LEU A 385 -15.10 -23.00 -13.59
CA LEU A 385 -13.87 -22.30 -13.19
C LEU A 385 -13.17 -23.02 -12.01
N PRO A 386 -11.86 -23.27 -12.01
CA PRO A 386 -11.19 -23.93 -10.90
C PRO A 386 -11.39 -23.21 -9.56
N ALA A 387 -11.53 -23.97 -8.46
CA ALA A 387 -11.85 -23.42 -7.14
C ALA A 387 -10.87 -22.33 -6.67
N GLN A 388 -9.59 -22.47 -7.01
CA GLN A 388 -8.53 -21.52 -6.67
C GLN A 388 -8.69 -20.12 -7.30
N PHE A 389 -9.46 -19.99 -8.38
CA PHE A 389 -9.75 -18.71 -9.03
C PHE A 389 -11.13 -18.16 -8.68
N ARG A 390 -11.92 -18.88 -7.87
CA ARG A 390 -13.24 -18.43 -7.44
C ARG A 390 -13.14 -17.45 -6.27
N SER A 391 -14.19 -16.64 -6.13
CA SER A 391 -14.49 -15.88 -4.92
C SER A 391 -15.89 -16.25 -4.47
N PRO A 392 -16.15 -16.44 -3.16
CA PRO A 392 -17.52 -16.64 -2.68
C PRO A 392 -18.35 -15.35 -2.74
N VAL A 393 -17.73 -14.18 -2.96
CA VAL A 393 -18.39 -12.87 -2.90
C VAL A 393 -18.13 -11.96 -4.11
N ARG A 394 -17.18 -12.32 -4.99
CA ARG A 394 -16.85 -11.59 -6.22
C ARG A 394 -16.69 -12.56 -7.40
N SER A 395 -17.81 -13.05 -7.92
CA SER A 395 -17.80 -13.97 -9.05
C SER A 395 -17.35 -13.24 -10.33
N PRO A 396 -16.43 -13.82 -11.12
CA PRO A 396 -16.05 -13.26 -12.41
C PRO A 396 -17.21 -13.38 -13.40
N GLN A 397 -17.38 -12.35 -14.22
CA GLN A 397 -18.42 -12.25 -15.24
C GLN A 397 -17.83 -11.68 -16.54
N LEU A 398 -18.47 -11.97 -17.66
CA LEU A 398 -18.13 -11.32 -18.92
C LEU A 398 -18.62 -9.86 -18.92
N SER A 399 -17.87 -8.99 -19.58
CA SER A 399 -18.34 -7.65 -19.94
C SER A 399 -19.51 -7.74 -20.93
N ALA A 400 -20.25 -6.64 -21.08
CA ALA A 400 -21.44 -6.60 -21.95
C ALA A 400 -21.11 -6.87 -23.44
N ASP A 401 -19.90 -6.54 -23.88
CA ASP A 401 -19.38 -6.82 -25.22
C ASP A 401 -18.77 -8.23 -25.36
N GLY A 402 -18.68 -9.00 -24.26
CA GLY A 402 -18.05 -10.32 -24.23
C GLY A 402 -16.53 -10.32 -24.40
N HIS A 403 -15.88 -9.15 -24.50
CA HIS A 403 -14.45 -9.03 -24.80
C HIS A 403 -13.56 -9.05 -23.57
N HIS A 404 -14.13 -8.94 -22.36
CA HIS A 404 -13.40 -8.88 -21.12
C HIS A 404 -14.01 -9.79 -20.06
N LEU A 405 -13.16 -10.29 -19.17
CA LEU A 405 -13.54 -10.92 -17.92
C LEU A 405 -13.35 -9.91 -16.79
N GLN A 406 -14.37 -9.72 -15.95
CA GLN A 406 -14.36 -8.67 -14.94
C GLN A 406 -14.96 -9.07 -13.60
N VAL A 407 -14.52 -8.41 -12.53
CA VAL A 407 -15.07 -8.51 -11.17
C VAL A 407 -15.26 -7.11 -10.56
N PRO A 408 -16.19 -6.93 -9.61
CA PRO A 408 -16.37 -5.65 -8.94
C PRO A 408 -15.11 -5.22 -8.19
N ARG A 409 -14.70 -3.97 -8.42
CA ARG A 409 -13.65 -3.30 -7.66
C ARG A 409 -14.17 -2.93 -6.27
N ARG A 410 -13.36 -3.10 -5.24
CA ARG A 410 -13.69 -2.65 -3.88
C ARG A 410 -13.15 -1.26 -3.57
N SER A 411 -11.97 -0.93 -4.11
CA SER A 411 -11.34 0.36 -3.88
C SER A 411 -12.10 1.49 -4.56
N PRO A 412 -12.21 2.66 -3.91
CA PRO A 412 -12.79 3.82 -4.55
C PRO A 412 -11.96 4.19 -5.79
N PRO A 413 -12.62 4.62 -6.88
CA PRO A 413 -11.91 5.06 -8.07
C PRO A 413 -11.00 6.25 -7.74
N ARG A 414 -9.79 6.26 -8.30
CA ARG A 414 -8.78 7.32 -8.17
C ARG A 414 -9.14 8.57 -8.99
N GLY A 415 -10.21 8.51 -9.77
CA GLY A 415 -10.73 9.60 -10.60
C GLY A 415 -11.86 9.12 -11.52
N ASN A 416 -12.45 10.05 -12.28
CA ASN A 416 -13.65 9.78 -13.10
C ASN A 416 -13.42 8.76 -14.24
N ALA A 417 -12.17 8.51 -14.62
CA ALA A 417 -11.81 7.57 -15.69
C ALA A 417 -11.57 6.13 -15.19
N GLU A 418 -11.52 5.88 -13.87
CA GLU A 418 -11.24 4.54 -13.36
C GLU A 418 -12.53 3.70 -13.28
N SER A 419 -12.52 2.56 -13.96
CA SER A 419 -13.68 1.66 -14.02
C SER A 419 -14.05 1.12 -12.62
N PRO A 420 -15.36 0.99 -12.31
CA PRO A 420 -15.83 0.28 -11.12
C PRO A 420 -15.55 -1.23 -11.19
N TRP A 421 -15.01 -1.71 -12.31
CA TRP A 421 -14.62 -3.09 -12.53
C TRP A 421 -13.09 -3.23 -12.55
N LEU A 422 -12.60 -4.34 -12.01
CA LEU A 422 -11.32 -4.91 -12.38
C LEU A 422 -11.56 -5.78 -13.61
N SER A 423 -10.77 -5.63 -14.67
CA SER A 423 -11.07 -6.22 -15.97
C SER A 423 -9.80 -6.70 -16.67
N VAL A 424 -9.87 -7.87 -17.31
CA VAL A 424 -8.80 -8.42 -18.15
C VAL A 424 -9.36 -8.79 -19.53
N PRO A 425 -8.60 -8.63 -20.62
CA PRO A 425 -9.09 -8.94 -21.96
C PRO A 425 -9.23 -10.44 -22.21
N LEU A 426 -10.24 -10.85 -22.97
CA LEU A 426 -10.40 -12.22 -23.48
C LEU A 426 -10.07 -12.36 -24.96
N VAL A 427 -10.11 -11.24 -25.69
CA VAL A 427 -9.71 -11.15 -27.09
C VAL A 427 -8.60 -10.14 -27.28
N ALA A 428 -7.76 -10.35 -28.29
CA ALA A 428 -6.75 -9.38 -28.66
C ALA A 428 -7.42 -8.11 -29.23
N GLY A 429 -6.90 -6.94 -28.85
CA GLY A 429 -7.38 -5.66 -29.39
C GLY A 429 -7.12 -5.53 -30.89
N ALA A 430 -7.88 -4.66 -31.57
CA ALA A 430 -7.86 -4.47 -33.03
C ALA A 430 -6.51 -4.04 -33.66
N GLY A 431 -5.43 -3.93 -32.88
CA GLY A 431 -4.07 -3.59 -33.33
C GLY A 431 -3.00 -4.67 -33.05
N ALA A 432 -3.39 -5.87 -32.63
CA ALA A 432 -2.46 -6.95 -32.24
C ALA A 432 -1.91 -7.79 -33.41
N THR A 433 -2.35 -7.56 -34.64
CA THR A 433 -2.16 -8.48 -35.78
C THR A 433 -0.74 -8.57 -36.36
N ALA A 434 0.26 -7.90 -35.79
CA ALA A 434 1.61 -7.85 -36.36
C ALA A 434 2.65 -8.79 -35.72
N ALA A 435 2.43 -9.32 -34.50
CA ALA A 435 3.51 -9.96 -33.72
C ALA A 435 3.58 -11.51 -33.82
N ALA A 436 2.65 -12.17 -34.51
CA ALA A 436 2.57 -13.64 -34.55
C ALA A 436 2.88 -14.26 -35.93
N ARG A 437 3.56 -13.52 -36.81
CA ARG A 437 4.10 -14.04 -38.07
C ARG A 437 5.59 -13.74 -38.09
N ASP A 438 6.36 -14.59 -37.42
CA ASP A 438 7.63 -15.15 -37.92
C ASP A 438 8.13 -16.24 -36.97
#